data_AF-A0A952SW34-F1
#
_entry.id   AF-A0A952SW34-F1
#
_cell.length_a   1.000
_cell.length_b   1.000
_cell.length_c   1.000
_cell.angle_alpha   90.00
_cell.angle_beta   90.00
_cell.angle_gamma   90.00
#
_symmetry.space_group_name_H-M   'P 1'
#
loop_
_entity.id
_entity.type
_entity.pdbx_description
1 polymer ?
#
loop_
_entity_poly.entity_id
_entity_poly.type
_entity_poly.pdbx_seq_one_letter_code
_entity_poly.pdbx_strand_id
1 'polypeptide(L)'
;RYALPVHRVWHALQPDAPGAGIDDLSLSPEEGGLLVTRAGGRIHVRSLSPKQWWLLQAMCDGKTVAEVECMAREFTPEINFAQFMTGLSGATTGPVFSLEVQA
;
A
#
# COMPACT_ATOMS: atom_id res chain seq x y z
N ARG A 1 -2.42 11.35 -13.37
CA ARG A 1 -1.18 11.05 -14.14
C ARG A 1 -0.06 11.03 -13.10
N TYR A 2 0.31 9.86 -12.57
CA TYR A 2 1.25 9.77 -11.45
C TYR A 2 2.66 10.17 -11.90
N ALA A 3 3.06 11.41 -11.59
CA ALA A 3 4.43 11.89 -11.78
C ALA A 3 5.30 11.48 -10.57
N LEU A 4 5.22 10.22 -10.16
CA LEU A 4 6.18 9.69 -9.20
C LEU A 4 7.50 9.56 -9.94
N PRO A 5 8.58 10.19 -9.44
CA PRO A 5 9.87 9.98 -10.05
C PRO A 5 10.21 8.49 -9.91
N VAL A 6 10.34 7.79 -11.03
CA VAL A 6 10.62 6.34 -11.09
C VAL A 6 11.80 5.96 -10.19
N HIS A 7 12.77 6.86 -10.01
CA HIS A 7 13.91 6.69 -9.13
C HIS A 7 13.55 6.53 -7.64
N ARG A 8 12.49 7.17 -7.13
CA ARG A 8 12.08 7.06 -5.73
C ARG A 8 11.39 5.73 -5.45
N VAL A 9 10.52 5.31 -6.37
CA VAL A 9 9.90 3.99 -6.35
C VAL A 9 11.00 2.92 -6.43
N TRP A 10 11.96 3.09 -7.34
CA TRP A 10 13.12 2.21 -7.47
C TRP A 10 13.98 2.13 -6.21
N HIS A 11 14.27 3.28 -5.57
CA HIS A 11 15.06 3.35 -4.35
C HIS A 11 14.37 2.64 -3.18
N ALA A 12 13.07 2.86 -2.98
CA ALA A 12 12.30 2.19 -1.94
C ALA A 12 12.19 0.68 -2.12
N LEU A 13 12.35 0.20 -3.35
CA LEU A 13 12.33 -1.21 -3.69
C LEU A 13 13.67 -1.91 -3.49
N GLN A 14 14.74 -1.18 -3.15
CA GLN A 14 16.06 -1.77 -2.95
C GLN A 14 16.10 -2.64 -1.68
N PRO A 15 16.89 -3.72 -1.68
CA PRO A 15 17.00 -4.63 -0.53
C PRO A 15 17.44 -3.96 0.77
N ASP A 16 18.29 -2.95 0.65
CA ASP A 16 18.92 -2.27 1.78
C ASP A 16 18.26 -0.91 2.07
N ALA A 17 17.12 -0.62 1.44
CA ALA A 17 16.45 0.65 1.65
C ALA A 17 15.90 0.72 3.09
N PRO A 18 16.34 1.69 3.92
CA PRO A 18 15.63 1.98 5.15
C PRO A 18 14.24 2.46 4.75
N GLY A 19 13.19 1.81 5.25
CA GLY A 19 11.79 2.07 4.82
C GLY A 19 11.29 3.51 4.96
N ALA A 20 12.08 4.42 5.52
CA ALA A 20 11.79 5.83 5.80
C ALA A 20 11.97 6.80 4.60
N GLY A 21 11.88 6.32 3.36
CA GLY A 21 12.27 7.11 2.17
C GLY A 21 11.12 7.66 1.30
N ILE A 22 9.86 7.34 1.60
CA ILE A 22 8.71 7.67 0.73
C ILE A 22 7.65 8.54 1.44
N ASP A 23 7.90 8.96 2.69
CA ASP A 23 6.89 9.64 3.51
C ASP A 23 6.54 11.05 2.99
N ASP A 24 7.39 11.61 2.13
CA ASP A 24 7.27 12.99 1.64
C ASP A 24 6.46 13.11 0.33
N LEU A 25 5.76 12.04 -0.06
CA LEU A 25 4.89 12.03 -1.24
C LEU A 25 3.43 12.13 -0.82
N SER A 26 2.97 13.38 -0.66
CA SER A 26 1.55 13.68 -0.55
C SER A 26 0.85 13.37 -1.87
N LEU A 27 0.42 12.12 -2.03
CA LEU A 27 -0.57 11.77 -3.06
C LEU A 27 -1.86 12.52 -2.71
N SER A 28 -2.46 13.21 -3.69
CA SER A 28 -3.75 13.86 -3.47
C SER A 28 -4.74 12.78 -3.00
N PRO A 29 -5.43 12.97 -1.86
CA PRO A 29 -6.33 11.94 -1.30
C PRO A 29 -7.42 11.49 -2.28
N GLU A 30 -7.70 12.31 -3.30
CA GLU A 30 -8.71 12.08 -4.32
C GLU A 30 -8.29 11.04 -5.38
N GLU A 31 -6.99 10.74 -5.54
CA GLU A 31 -6.50 9.82 -6.58
C GLU A 31 -6.27 8.37 -6.08
N GLY A 32 -6.33 8.14 -4.76
CA GLY A 32 -5.96 6.86 -4.16
C GLY A 32 -4.45 6.69 -4.00
N GLY A 33 -3.97 5.44 -4.00
CA GLY A 33 -2.56 5.17 -3.75
C GLY A 33 -2.03 3.93 -4.48
N LEU A 34 -0.72 3.75 -4.49
CA LEU A 34 -0.09 2.50 -4.89
C LEU A 34 0.48 1.84 -3.65
N LEU A 35 0.05 0.60 -3.38
CA LEU A 35 0.71 -0.25 -2.41
C LEU A 35 1.80 -1.05 -3.13
N VAL A 36 3.01 -0.91 -2.63
CA VAL A 36 4.17 -1.65 -3.12
C VAL A 36 4.69 -2.51 -1.98
N THR A 37 4.69 -3.83 -2.16
CA THR A 37 5.20 -4.78 -1.17
C THR A 37 6.25 -5.70 -1.79
N ARG A 38 7.17 -6.20 -0.97
CA ARG A 38 8.16 -7.21 -1.37
C ARG A 38 7.90 -8.50 -0.61
N ALA A 39 7.67 -9.59 -1.33
CA ALA A 39 7.43 -10.91 -0.74
C ALA A 39 7.98 -11.99 -1.68
N GLY A 40 8.63 -13.02 -1.12
CA GLY A 40 9.14 -14.16 -1.91
C GLY A 40 10.10 -13.78 -3.04
N GLY A 41 10.95 -12.76 -2.83
CA GLY A 41 11.87 -12.27 -3.87
C GLY A 41 11.22 -11.45 -4.99
N ARG A 42 9.90 -11.20 -4.91
CA ARG A 42 9.12 -10.47 -5.91
C ARG A 42 8.62 -9.15 -5.35
N ILE A 43 8.44 -8.21 -6.27
CA ILE A 43 7.78 -6.93 -6.01
C ILE A 43 6.35 -7.02 -6.49
N HIS A 44 5.41 -6.70 -5.60
CA HIS A 44 3.99 -6.63 -5.87
C HIS A 44 3.56 -5.17 -5.85
N VAL A 45 2.92 -4.73 -6.94
CA VAL A 45 2.33 -3.39 -7.04
C VAL A 45 0.84 -3.54 -7.25
N ARG A 46 0.04 -2.88 -6.39
CA ARG A 46 -1.42 -2.79 -6.55
C ARG A 46 -1.91 -1.36 -6.36
N SER A 47 -2.93 -1.00 -7.12
CA SER A 47 -3.69 0.24 -6.88
C SER A 47 -4.58 0.08 -5.66
N LEU A 48 -4.66 1.14 -4.87
CA LEU A 48 -5.60 1.32 -3.78
C LEU A 48 -6.64 2.34 -4.19
N SER A 49 -7.90 2.06 -3.87
CA SER A 49 -8.93 3.10 -3.92
C SER A 49 -8.63 4.20 -2.89
N PRO A 50 -9.19 5.43 -3.05
CA PRO A 50 -9.09 6.49 -2.04
C PRO A 50 -9.43 6.04 -0.62
N LYS A 51 -10.47 5.21 -0.49
CA LYS A 51 -10.92 4.66 0.78
C LYS A 51 -9.94 3.66 1.39
N GLN A 52 -9.37 2.77 0.56
CA GLN A 52 -8.33 1.82 0.99
C GLN A 52 -7.04 2.54 1.39
N TRP A 53 -6.66 3.60 0.66
CA TRP A 53 -5.53 4.46 0.98
C TRP A 53 -5.74 5.16 2.32
N TRP A 54 -6.91 5.74 2.55
CA TRP A 54 -7.25 6.40 3.80
C TRP A 54 -7.14 5.47 5.03
N LEU A 55 -7.62 4.22 4.92
CA LEU A 55 -7.47 3.23 6.00
C LEU A 55 -6.00 2.86 6.26
N LEU A 56 -5.17 2.79 5.22
CA LEU A 56 -3.73 2.57 5.36
C LEU A 56 -3.03 3.76 6.02
N GLN A 57 -3.35 4.99 5.63
CA GLN A 57 -2.82 6.19 6.27
C GLN A 57 -3.18 6.23 7.76
N ALA A 58 -4.41 5.83 8.11
CA ALA A 58 -4.82 5.72 9.51
C ALA A 58 -3.93 4.76 10.33
N MET A 59 -3.47 3.65 9.73
CA MET A 59 -2.50 2.75 10.37
C MET A 59 -1.11 3.39 10.47
N CYS A 60 -0.66 4.10 9.44
CA CYS A 60 0.61 4.86 9.46
C CYS A 60 0.61 5.93 10.56
N ASP A 61 -0.53 6.57 10.81
CA ASP A 61 -0.72 7.55 11.90
C ASP A 61 -0.77 6.91 13.29
N GLY A 62 -0.59 5.59 13.39
CA GLY A 62 -0.49 4.85 14.66
C GLY A 62 -1.81 4.30 15.20
N LYS A 63 -2.91 4.31 14.43
CA LYS A 63 -4.15 3.65 14.87
C LYS A 63 -3.99 2.14 14.87
N THR A 64 -4.58 1.50 15.87
CA THR A 64 -4.62 0.05 16.00
C THR A 64 -5.51 -0.59 14.94
N VAL A 65 -5.30 -1.88 14.66
CA VAL A 65 -6.12 -2.64 13.71
C VAL A 65 -7.61 -2.57 14.07
N ALA A 66 -7.95 -2.64 15.36
CA ALA A 66 -9.34 -2.57 15.83
C ALA A 66 -9.98 -1.19 15.58
N GLU A 67 -9.22 -0.11 15.77
CA GLU A 67 -9.70 1.24 15.46
C GLU A 67 -9.92 1.43 13.96
N VAL A 68 -9.00 0.94 13.13
CA VAL A 68 -9.15 1.01 11.67
C VAL A 68 -10.29 0.12 11.17
N GLU A 69 -10.54 -1.03 11.81
CA GLU A 69 -11.71 -1.87 11.53
C GLU A 69 -13.02 -1.12 11.85
N CYS A 70 -13.07 -0.40 12.97
CA CYS A 70 -14.22 0.42 13.34
C CYS A 70 -14.44 1.53 12.31
N MET A 71 -13.37 2.22 11.90
CA MET A 71 -13.43 3.23 10.84
C MET A 71 -13.95 2.64 9.52
N ALA A 72 -13.48 1.45 9.13
CA ALA A 72 -13.91 0.80 7.91
C ALA A 72 -15.41 0.50 7.94
N ARG A 73 -15.92 0.00 9.07
CA ARG A 73 -17.34 -0.29 9.27
C ARG A 73 -18.22 0.97 9.23
N GLU A 74 -17.74 2.08 9.78
CA GLU A 74 -18.51 3.32 9.88
C GLU A 74 -18.50 4.16 8.60
N PHE A 75 -17.34 4.30 7.96
CA PHE A 75 -17.14 5.27 6.88
C PHE A 75 -16.99 4.61 5.50
N THR A 76 -16.67 3.33 5.44
CA THR A 76 -16.42 2.59 4.19
C THR A 76 -17.01 1.17 4.24
N PRO A 77 -18.30 1.00 4.57
CA PRO A 77 -18.89 -0.32 4.84
C PRO A 77 -18.84 -1.28 3.65
N GLU A 78 -18.63 -0.77 2.43
CA GLU A 78 -18.42 -1.59 1.24
C GLU A 78 -17.04 -2.26 1.19
N ILE A 79 -16.07 -1.82 2.00
CA ILE A 79 -14.77 -2.47 2.11
C ILE A 79 -14.90 -3.68 3.02
N ASN A 80 -14.68 -4.87 2.45
CA ASN A 80 -14.44 -6.06 3.26
C ASN A 80 -13.07 -5.93 3.96
N PHE A 81 -13.08 -5.53 5.23
CA PHE A 81 -11.87 -5.26 6.00
C PHE A 81 -10.95 -6.49 6.12
N ALA A 82 -11.51 -7.68 6.31
CA ALA A 82 -10.74 -8.92 6.37
C ALA A 82 -10.01 -9.22 5.05
N GLN A 83 -10.67 -9.02 3.92
CA GLN A 83 -10.06 -9.16 2.60
C GLN A 83 -9.00 -8.08 2.34
N PHE A 84 -9.25 -6.84 2.75
CA PHE A 84 -8.28 -5.76 2.68
C PHE A 84 -7.00 -6.09 3.45
N MET A 85 -7.12 -6.50 4.71
CA MET A 85 -5.99 -6.89 5.57
C MET A 85 -5.23 -8.09 5.04
N THR A 86 -5.94 -9.10 4.54
CA THR A 86 -5.31 -10.27 3.91
C THR A 86 -4.51 -9.87 2.67
N GLY A 87 -5.01 -8.92 1.89
CA GLY A 87 -4.30 -8.37 0.75
C GLY A 87 -3.09 -7.49 1.11
N LEU A 88 -2.96 -7.05 2.37
CA LEU A 88 -1.75 -6.39 2.87
C LEU A 88 -0.67 -7.39 3.27
N SER A 89 -1.06 -8.57 3.77
CA SER A 89 -0.16 -9.57 4.34
C SER A 89 0.29 -10.67 3.39
N GLY A 90 -0.38 -10.87 2.23
CA GLY A 90 -0.07 -11.99 1.34
C GLY A 90 -0.40 -11.73 -0.13
N ALA A 91 0.36 -12.42 -1.00
CA ALA A 91 0.37 -12.35 -2.46
C ALA A 91 -0.93 -12.82 -3.17
N THR A 92 -2.10 -12.43 -2.67
CA THR A 92 -3.40 -12.96 -3.11
C THR A 92 -4.44 -11.85 -3.28
N THR A 93 -4.10 -10.87 -4.08
CA THR A 93 -4.97 -10.40 -5.18
C THR A 93 -4.01 -10.28 -6.35
N GLY A 94 -4.29 -10.98 -7.45
CA GLY A 94 -3.31 -11.25 -8.50
C GLY A 94 -2.46 -10.02 -8.84
N PRO A 95 -1.14 -10.17 -8.99
CA PRO A 95 -0.28 -9.04 -9.31
C PRO A 95 -0.75 -8.40 -10.61
N VAL A 96 -1.06 -7.10 -10.57
CA VAL A 96 -1.24 -6.32 -11.80
C VAL A 96 0.10 -6.26 -12.56
N PHE A 97 1.21 -6.39 -11.82
CA PHE A 97 2.57 -6.51 -12.34
C PHE A 97 3.49 -7.19 -11.31
N SER A 98 4.33 -8.13 -11.75
CA SER A 98 5.37 -8.79 -10.93
C SER A 98 6.72 -8.64 -11.61
N LEU A 99 7.73 -8.21 -10.87
CA LEU A 99 9.13 -8.20 -11.30
C LEU A 99 9.92 -9.21 -10.48
N GLU A 100 10.69 -10.07 -11.15
CA GLU A 100 11.70 -10.90 -10.50
C GLU A 100 12.96 -10.07 -10.28
N VAL A 101 13.43 -10.03 -9.03
CA VAL A 101 14.67 -9.34 -8.68
C VAL A 101 15.79 -10.38 -8.77
N GLN A 102 16.67 -10.25 -9.78
CA GLN A 102 17.93 -10.99 -9.81
C GLN A 102 18.88 -10.38 -8.77
N ALA A 103 19.47 -11.25 -7.96
CA ALA A 103 20.46 -10.90 -6.94
C ALA A 103 21.85 -10.68 -7.56
#